data_AF-A0A7M7JQS9-F1
#
_entry.id   AF-A0A7M7JQS9-F1
#
_cell.length_a   1.000
_cell.length_b   1.000
_cell.length_c   1.000
_cell.angle_alpha   90.00
_cell.angle_beta   90.00
_cell.angle_gamma   90.00
#
_symmetry.space_group_name_H-M   'P 1'
#
loop_
_entity.id
_entity.type
_entity.pdbx_description
1 polymer ?
#
loop_
_entity_poly.entity_id
_entity_poly.type
_entity_poly.pdbx_seq_one_letter_code
_entity_poly.pdbx_strand_id
1 'polypeptide(L)'
;MALLHYVFAVFQLASIYRASCTVQRPVSLFVAISPGLPRRQHNTHIREVAVHFSGLNTSLVTDGCLVLARDWEFRSILKRINIHDELEDDEDPTEGRIFTGYVIPPSNFSAQIVPTDCIGYFIRLEWRSTIIAESCLRVYPDWMGQLVDQEPAAGNLTLNYLAIPGSHNAGAYKVYEPHEESFITWYRDCQEEDIYSQLVYGSRFLDIRPGLVSTNNTKTFWVFHSAIRTDNRLQSVLHDVKKFLDEHKREVIFIDFHEFPWGFKTSADYTSLGDFVEKHLGPYILQYRPHMITLSETVALNQRAVVTFSQDDNLARRFLPGVYHAWANTDNLQVLKDRLRQMQNQQSEGNRLYSAMAQLTPQGALNIIFDQYQGGVRALSHLNNMKVMLWWRKNQEYRTSTNIIAMDYLTSSSVVDICRAINAQRALDLRRGHRLP
;
A
#
# COMPACT_ATOMS: atom_id res chain seq x y z
N MET A 1 0.83 -59.90 -33.89
CA MET A 1 -0.22 -59.26 -33.07
C MET A 1 0.00 -59.39 -31.55
N ALA A 2 1.22 -59.68 -31.07
CA ALA A 2 1.50 -59.78 -29.62
C ALA A 2 2.39 -58.65 -29.06
N LEU A 3 3.05 -57.83 -29.91
CA LEU A 3 3.90 -56.73 -29.46
C LEU A 3 3.16 -55.40 -29.22
N LEU A 4 1.93 -55.24 -29.72
CA LEU A 4 1.17 -53.98 -29.55
C LEU A 4 0.44 -53.90 -28.20
N HIS A 5 0.19 -55.02 -27.53
CA HIS A 5 -0.53 -55.04 -26.25
C HIS A 5 0.37 -54.74 -25.03
N TYR A 6 1.69 -54.88 -25.16
CA TYR A 6 2.62 -54.63 -24.04
C TYR A 6 2.97 -53.14 -23.88
N VAL A 7 2.92 -52.36 -24.97
CA VAL A 7 3.22 -50.91 -24.92
C VAL A 7 2.05 -50.12 -24.31
N PHE A 8 0.80 -50.55 -24.49
CA PHE A 8 -0.35 -49.86 -23.89
C PHE A 8 -0.46 -50.07 -22.37
N ALA A 9 -0.02 -51.21 -21.83
CA ALA A 9 -0.07 -51.47 -20.40
C ALA A 9 0.96 -50.66 -19.58
N VAL A 10 2.12 -50.35 -20.16
CA VAL A 10 3.16 -49.54 -19.48
C VAL A 10 2.78 -48.05 -19.47
N PHE A 11 2.09 -47.55 -20.49
CA PHE A 11 1.60 -46.16 -20.50
C PHE A 11 0.36 -45.94 -19.63
N GLN A 12 -0.47 -46.95 -19.38
CA GLN A 12 -1.60 -46.84 -18.45
C GLN A 12 -1.18 -46.94 -16.98
N LEU A 13 -0.09 -47.63 -16.64
CA LEU A 13 0.43 -47.66 -15.26
C LEU A 13 1.30 -46.44 -14.91
N ALA A 14 1.91 -45.77 -15.91
CA ALA A 14 2.61 -44.50 -15.70
C ALA A 14 1.65 -43.28 -15.56
N SER A 15 0.38 -43.44 -15.92
CA SER A 15 -0.64 -42.38 -15.82
C SER A 15 -1.41 -42.38 -14.49
N ILE A 16 -1.21 -43.36 -13.61
CA ILE A 16 -1.95 -43.50 -12.34
C ILE A 16 -1.12 -43.07 -11.11
N TYR A 17 0.16 -42.73 -11.29
CA TYR A 17 1.04 -42.22 -10.22
C TYR A 17 1.64 -40.83 -10.50
N ARG A 18 0.91 -39.95 -11.19
CA ARG A 18 1.01 -38.52 -10.87
C ARG A 18 -0.02 -38.22 -9.79
N ALA A 19 0.25 -38.75 -8.58
CA ALA A 19 -0.20 -38.06 -7.39
C ALA A 19 0.29 -36.62 -7.56
N SER A 20 -0.65 -35.71 -7.78
CA SER A 20 -0.40 -34.29 -7.68
C SER A 20 0.18 -34.09 -6.28
N CYS A 21 1.51 -34.02 -6.18
CA CYS A 21 2.15 -33.34 -5.07
C CYS A 21 1.79 -31.87 -5.28
N THR A 22 0.55 -31.51 -4.93
CA THR A 22 0.22 -30.14 -4.59
C THR A 22 1.16 -29.81 -3.45
N VAL A 23 2.29 -29.17 -3.77
CA VAL A 23 3.17 -28.57 -2.79
C VAL A 23 2.28 -27.65 -1.97
N GLN A 24 1.92 -28.10 -0.78
CA GLN A 24 1.06 -27.36 0.11
C GLN A 24 1.83 -26.09 0.46
N ARG A 25 1.31 -24.94 0.01
CA ARG A 25 1.95 -23.66 0.28
C ARG A 25 2.00 -23.46 1.79
N PRO A 26 3.13 -23.01 2.35
CA PRO A 26 3.20 -22.69 3.77
C PRO A 26 2.15 -21.62 4.08
N VAL A 27 1.49 -21.76 5.24
CA VAL A 27 0.54 -20.76 5.72
C VAL A 27 1.31 -19.47 5.99
N SER A 28 0.78 -18.35 5.49
CA SER A 28 1.31 -17.02 5.78
C SER A 28 0.24 -16.14 6.38
N LEU A 29 0.66 -15.31 7.34
CA LEU A 29 -0.18 -14.41 8.12
C LEU A 29 0.28 -12.97 7.93
N PHE A 30 -0.64 -12.09 7.56
CA PHE A 30 -0.41 -10.65 7.53
C PHE A 30 -1.36 -9.98 8.52
N VAL A 31 -0.80 -9.24 9.48
CA VAL A 31 -1.58 -8.48 10.45
C VAL A 31 -1.78 -7.07 9.91
N ALA A 32 -3.04 -6.71 9.69
CA ALA A 32 -3.46 -5.46 9.09
C ALA A 32 -4.18 -4.57 10.13
N ILE A 33 -4.22 -3.27 9.84
CA ILE A 33 -5.16 -2.36 10.50
C ILE A 33 -6.33 -2.17 9.55
N SER A 34 -7.46 -2.77 9.91
CA SER A 34 -8.70 -2.56 9.19
C SER A 34 -9.34 -1.25 9.65
N PRO A 35 -9.80 -0.41 8.72
CA PRO A 35 -10.48 0.82 9.09
C PRO A 35 -11.96 0.58 9.43
N GLY A 36 -12.44 -0.66 9.22
CA GLY A 36 -13.72 -1.18 9.68
C GLY A 36 -14.98 -0.59 9.03
N LEU A 37 -16.12 -1.19 9.36
CA LEU A 37 -17.46 -0.69 9.03
C LEU A 37 -18.12 -0.04 10.26
N PRO A 38 -19.18 0.77 10.07
CA PRO A 38 -19.96 1.30 11.18
C PRO A 38 -20.56 0.18 12.05
N ARG A 39 -20.47 0.30 13.38
CA ARG A 39 -21.22 -0.59 14.29
C ARG A 39 -22.71 -0.24 14.27
N ARG A 40 -23.58 -1.24 14.03
CA ARG A 40 -25.05 -1.11 14.02
C ARG A 40 -25.65 -0.37 15.23
N GLN A 41 -25.03 -0.44 16.41
CA GLN A 41 -25.55 0.18 17.63
C GLN A 41 -25.16 1.65 17.83
N HIS A 42 -24.07 2.13 17.21
CA HIS A 42 -23.54 3.47 17.46
C HIS A 42 -23.22 4.27 16.20
N ASN A 43 -23.34 3.66 15.01
CA ASN A 43 -22.98 4.25 13.72
C ASN A 43 -21.53 4.79 13.66
N THR A 44 -20.66 4.28 14.54
CA THR A 44 -19.24 4.64 14.62
C THR A 44 -18.40 3.59 13.91
N HIS A 45 -17.48 4.02 13.06
CA HIS A 45 -16.49 3.16 12.42
C HIS A 45 -15.46 2.63 13.43
N ILE A 46 -14.86 1.49 13.11
CA ILE A 46 -13.92 0.80 13.99
C ILE A 46 -12.57 0.65 13.33
N ARG A 47 -11.53 1.15 13.99
CA ARG A 47 -10.16 0.78 13.69
C ARG A 47 -9.78 -0.47 14.49
N GLU A 48 -9.57 -1.59 13.82
CA GLU A 48 -9.30 -2.89 14.46
C GLU A 48 -8.16 -3.67 13.84
N VAL A 49 -7.63 -4.63 14.62
CA VAL A 49 -6.71 -5.63 14.08
C VAL A 49 -7.48 -6.57 13.17
N ALA A 50 -6.99 -6.74 11.95
CA ALA A 50 -7.43 -7.79 11.03
C ALA A 50 -6.25 -8.70 10.68
N VAL A 51 -6.55 -9.92 10.28
CA VAL A 51 -5.54 -10.88 9.83
C VAL A 51 -5.92 -11.41 8.47
N HIS A 52 -4.99 -11.30 7.52
CA HIS A 52 -5.11 -11.91 6.20
C HIS A 52 -4.28 -13.19 6.17
N PHE A 53 -4.86 -14.24 5.59
CA PHE A 53 -4.28 -15.56 5.49
C PHE A 53 -4.01 -15.91 4.03
N SER A 54 -3.01 -16.75 3.81
CA SER A 54 -2.83 -17.44 2.53
C SER A 54 -2.34 -18.85 2.79
N GLY A 55 -2.88 -19.82 2.05
CA GLY A 55 -2.48 -21.23 2.15
C GLY A 55 -3.16 -22.00 3.27
N LEU A 56 -4.32 -21.55 3.78
CA LEU A 56 -5.10 -22.35 4.72
C LEU A 56 -5.56 -23.65 4.05
N ASN A 57 -5.58 -24.75 4.82
CA ASN A 57 -6.17 -26.01 4.40
C ASN A 57 -7.50 -26.22 5.14
N THR A 58 -8.30 -27.19 4.68
CA THR A 58 -9.63 -27.47 5.26
C THR A 58 -9.58 -27.72 6.77
N SER A 59 -8.58 -28.43 7.28
CA SER A 59 -8.44 -28.69 8.72
C SER A 59 -8.19 -27.42 9.54
N LEU A 60 -7.42 -26.46 8.99
CA LEU A 60 -7.18 -25.17 9.63
C LEU A 60 -8.40 -24.27 9.56
N VAL A 61 -9.17 -24.33 8.46
CA VAL A 61 -10.42 -23.58 8.34
C VAL A 61 -11.44 -24.07 9.38
N THR A 62 -11.57 -25.39 9.56
CA THR A 62 -12.55 -25.96 10.49
C THR A 62 -12.12 -25.86 11.96
N ASP A 63 -10.87 -26.22 12.27
CA ASP A 63 -10.42 -26.42 13.67
C ASP A 63 -9.28 -25.47 14.10
N GLY A 64 -8.89 -24.52 13.26
CA GLY A 64 -7.82 -23.57 13.56
C GLY A 64 -8.26 -22.50 14.57
N CYS A 65 -7.34 -22.12 15.46
CA CYS A 65 -7.55 -21.03 16.41
C CYS A 65 -6.49 -19.94 16.21
N LEU A 66 -6.96 -18.71 16.03
CA LEU A 66 -6.14 -17.51 16.01
C LEU A 66 -6.03 -16.94 17.42
N VAL A 67 -4.80 -16.70 17.87
CA VAL A 67 -4.51 -16.08 19.17
C VAL A 67 -3.90 -14.71 18.92
N LEU A 68 -4.55 -13.67 19.44
CA LEU A 68 -4.04 -12.29 19.45
C LEU A 68 -3.46 -11.98 20.83
N ALA A 69 -2.24 -11.45 20.87
CA ALA A 69 -1.53 -11.06 22.09
C ALA A 69 -0.83 -9.70 21.95
N ARG A 70 -0.48 -9.10 23.09
CA ARG A 70 0.30 -7.83 23.13
C ARG A 70 1.80 -8.01 23.02
N ASP A 71 2.29 -9.19 23.35
CA ASP A 71 3.72 -9.51 23.39
C ASP A 71 4.03 -10.75 22.56
N TRP A 72 5.28 -10.84 22.13
CA TRP A 72 5.78 -11.91 21.26
C TRP A 72 5.84 -13.28 21.96
N GLU A 73 5.84 -13.31 23.29
CA GLU A 73 5.82 -14.55 24.09
C GLU A 73 4.40 -15.09 24.31
N PHE A 74 3.38 -14.34 23.86
CA PHE A 74 1.96 -14.66 24.05
C PHE A 74 1.56 -14.79 25.53
N ARG A 75 2.19 -14.03 26.43
CA ARG A 75 1.82 -13.98 27.86
C ARG A 75 0.58 -13.13 28.11
N SER A 76 0.38 -12.10 27.30
CA SER A 76 -0.73 -11.14 27.39
C SER A 76 -1.74 -11.37 26.26
N ILE A 77 -2.48 -12.48 26.35
CA ILE A 77 -3.50 -12.83 25.35
C ILE A 77 -4.66 -11.83 25.45
N LEU A 78 -5.00 -11.24 24.30
CA LEU A 78 -6.11 -10.31 24.13
C LEU A 78 -7.38 -11.02 23.67
N LYS A 79 -7.25 -11.95 22.72
CA LYS A 79 -8.39 -12.67 22.14
C LYS A 79 -7.98 -14.02 21.57
N ARG A 80 -8.90 -14.99 21.62
CA ARG A 80 -8.85 -16.24 20.87
C ARG A 80 -10.05 -16.30 19.93
N ILE A 81 -9.82 -16.68 18.68
CA ILE A 81 -10.82 -16.64 17.61
C ILE A 81 -10.76 -17.96 16.86
N ASN A 82 -11.87 -18.68 16.75
CA ASN A 82 -11.93 -19.85 15.88
C ASN A 82 -12.03 -19.38 14.43
N ILE A 83 -11.25 -19.97 13.53
CA ILE A 83 -11.25 -19.55 12.12
C ILE A 83 -12.63 -19.72 11.48
N HIS A 84 -13.26 -20.86 11.70
CA HIS A 84 -14.56 -21.20 11.13
C HIS A 84 -15.65 -20.15 11.40
N ASP A 85 -15.58 -19.46 12.54
CA ASP A 85 -16.65 -18.59 13.01
C ASP A 85 -16.59 -17.17 12.40
N GLU A 86 -15.43 -16.74 11.91
CA GLU A 86 -15.15 -15.33 11.59
C GLU A 86 -14.44 -15.13 10.23
N LEU A 87 -14.33 -16.17 9.39
CA LEU A 87 -13.69 -16.07 8.08
C LEU A 87 -14.62 -15.36 7.07
N GLU A 88 -14.17 -14.25 6.48
CA GLU A 88 -15.03 -13.31 5.72
C GLU A 88 -14.94 -13.44 4.18
N ASP A 89 -14.38 -14.53 3.64
CA ASP A 89 -14.24 -14.71 2.19
C ASP A 89 -14.48 -16.18 1.76
N ASP A 90 -15.72 -16.49 1.39
CA ASP A 90 -16.18 -17.85 1.04
C ASP A 90 -15.75 -18.32 -0.36
N GLU A 91 -15.30 -17.42 -1.23
CA GLU A 91 -14.94 -17.77 -2.62
C GLU A 91 -13.66 -18.61 -2.70
N ASP A 92 -12.70 -18.37 -1.81
CA ASP A 92 -11.45 -19.14 -1.70
C ASP A 92 -11.04 -19.22 -0.21
N PRO A 93 -11.49 -20.24 0.53
CA PRO A 93 -11.23 -20.36 1.96
C PRO A 93 -9.73 -20.57 2.29
N THR A 94 -8.88 -20.74 1.27
CA THR A 94 -7.43 -20.81 1.44
C THR A 94 -6.79 -19.42 1.57
N GLU A 95 -7.50 -18.36 1.16
CA GLU A 95 -7.03 -16.97 1.01
C GLU A 95 -8.09 -16.00 1.55
N GLY A 96 -8.28 -16.00 2.86
CA GLY A 96 -9.31 -15.19 3.52
C GLY A 96 -8.76 -14.19 4.52
N ARG A 97 -9.69 -13.57 5.25
CA ARG A 97 -9.39 -12.65 6.35
C ARG A 97 -10.31 -12.88 7.54
N ILE A 98 -9.82 -12.48 8.70
CA ILE A 98 -10.57 -12.41 9.95
C ILE A 98 -10.45 -11.00 10.50
N PHE A 99 -11.58 -10.39 10.83
CA PHE A 99 -11.65 -9.18 11.64
C PHE A 99 -11.71 -9.57 13.11
N THR A 100 -10.73 -9.15 13.90
CA THR A 100 -10.62 -9.66 15.28
C THR A 100 -11.62 -9.04 16.23
N GLY A 101 -12.29 -7.95 15.88
CA GLY A 101 -13.09 -7.14 16.79
C GLY A 101 -12.28 -6.37 17.82
N TYR A 102 -10.94 -6.52 17.83
CA TYR A 102 -10.06 -5.86 18.78
C TYR A 102 -9.70 -4.46 18.29
N VAL A 103 -10.31 -3.46 18.90
CA VAL A 103 -10.12 -2.04 18.58
C VAL A 103 -8.73 -1.57 19.00
N ILE A 104 -8.08 -0.76 18.16
CA ILE A 104 -6.72 -0.27 18.42
C ILE A 104 -6.63 1.27 18.34
N PRO A 105 -5.88 1.90 19.26
CA PRO A 105 -5.70 3.35 19.28
C PRO A 105 -4.89 3.81 18.06
N PRO A 106 -5.10 5.05 17.57
CA PRO A 106 -4.33 5.60 16.46
C PRO A 106 -2.84 5.52 16.73
N SER A 107 -2.06 5.35 15.67
CA SER A 107 -0.62 5.28 15.78
C SER A 107 -0.04 6.68 15.96
N ASN A 108 0.99 6.80 16.80
CA ASN A 108 1.69 8.07 17.00
C ASN A 108 3.20 7.83 17.04
N PHE A 109 3.79 7.70 15.85
CA PHE A 109 5.24 7.56 15.71
C PHE A 109 5.96 8.91 15.69
N SER A 110 5.22 9.99 15.46
CA SER A 110 5.77 11.34 15.48
C SER A 110 6.39 11.72 16.84
N ALA A 111 5.99 11.05 17.92
CA ALA A 111 6.54 11.26 19.27
C ALA A 111 7.62 10.26 19.71
N GLN A 112 7.88 9.17 18.95
CA GLN A 112 8.71 8.05 19.42
C GLN A 112 9.45 7.36 18.27
N ILE A 113 10.74 7.05 18.46
CA ILE A 113 11.50 6.17 17.57
C ILE A 113 10.93 4.76 17.71
N VAL A 114 10.61 4.09 16.59
CA VAL A 114 10.09 2.73 16.60
C VAL A 114 11.26 1.74 16.72
N PRO A 115 11.41 1.04 17.85
CA PRO A 115 12.62 0.26 18.13
C PRO A 115 12.63 -1.12 17.46
N THR A 116 11.48 -1.58 16.97
CA THR A 116 11.27 -2.93 16.44
C THR A 116 10.30 -2.92 15.26
N ASP A 117 10.51 -3.82 14.31
CA ASP A 117 9.63 -3.98 13.14
C ASP A 117 8.21 -4.43 13.52
N CYS A 118 7.99 -4.98 14.72
CA CYS A 118 6.67 -5.37 15.25
C CYS A 118 6.18 -4.37 16.30
N ILE A 119 4.92 -3.95 16.22
CA ILE A 119 4.31 -3.00 17.17
C ILE A 119 3.17 -3.63 17.97
N GLY A 120 3.50 -4.31 19.08
CA GLY A 120 2.56 -4.60 20.18
C GLY A 120 1.31 -5.44 19.88
N TYR A 121 1.17 -6.00 18.67
CA TYR A 121 0.07 -6.88 18.28
C TYR A 121 0.64 -8.09 17.58
N PHE A 122 0.63 -9.23 18.25
CA PHE A 122 1.17 -10.49 17.78
C PHE A 122 0.04 -11.49 17.56
N ILE A 123 0.12 -12.22 16.46
CA ILE A 123 -0.85 -13.21 16.05
C ILE A 123 -0.17 -14.57 15.92
N ARG A 124 -0.82 -15.60 16.44
CA ARG A 124 -0.42 -17.01 16.28
C ARG A 124 -1.60 -17.80 15.77
N LEU A 125 -1.38 -18.61 14.75
CA LEU A 125 -2.29 -19.65 14.31
C LEU A 125 -1.93 -20.97 15.00
N GLU A 126 -2.86 -21.51 15.78
CA GLU A 126 -2.73 -22.77 16.50
C GLU A 126 -3.67 -23.82 15.89
N TRP A 127 -3.21 -25.06 15.77
CA TRP A 127 -4.05 -26.22 15.46
C TRP A 127 -3.60 -27.41 16.28
N ARG A 128 -4.52 -28.01 17.05
CA ARG A 128 -4.24 -29.15 17.95
C ARG A 128 -3.00 -28.93 18.82
N SER A 129 -2.91 -27.73 19.43
CA SER A 129 -1.79 -27.30 20.29
C SER A 129 -0.44 -27.17 19.57
N THR A 130 -0.43 -27.17 18.24
CA THR A 130 0.75 -26.92 17.41
C THR A 130 0.69 -25.51 16.84
N ILE A 131 1.82 -24.80 16.87
CA ILE A 131 1.98 -23.50 16.23
C ILE A 131 2.18 -23.72 14.74
N ILE A 132 1.28 -23.17 13.92
CA ILE A 132 1.30 -23.31 12.46
C ILE A 132 2.02 -22.12 11.82
N ALA A 133 1.70 -20.92 12.28
CA ALA A 133 2.30 -19.68 11.80
C ALA A 133 2.18 -18.58 12.86
N GLU A 134 3.12 -17.64 12.84
CA GLU A 134 3.12 -16.46 13.70
C GLU A 134 3.41 -15.21 12.86
N SER A 135 2.84 -14.08 13.28
CA SER A 135 3.10 -12.78 12.67
C SER A 135 2.80 -11.67 13.68
N CYS A 136 3.01 -10.43 13.27
CA CYS A 136 2.76 -9.25 14.09
C CYS A 136 2.30 -8.10 13.20
N LEU A 137 1.70 -7.08 13.80
CA LEU A 137 1.50 -5.80 13.12
C LEU A 137 2.87 -5.16 12.88
N ARG A 138 3.23 -4.97 11.61
CA ARG A 138 4.57 -4.52 11.20
C ARG A 138 4.63 -3.05 10.84
N VAL A 139 5.80 -2.47 11.06
CA VAL A 139 6.24 -1.21 10.45
C VAL A 139 7.46 -1.46 9.56
N TYR A 140 7.74 -0.52 8.66
CA TYR A 140 8.80 -0.65 7.65
C TYR A 140 9.55 0.68 7.45
N PRO A 141 10.12 1.28 8.51
CA PRO A 141 10.75 2.60 8.41
C PRO A 141 12.01 2.60 7.53
N ASP A 142 12.76 1.49 7.44
CA ASP A 142 14.04 1.43 6.72
C ASP A 142 14.10 0.33 5.65
N TRP A 143 12.96 -0.02 5.04
CA TRP A 143 12.88 -1.20 4.19
C TRP A 143 13.73 -1.11 2.92
N MET A 144 13.92 0.08 2.33
CA MET A 144 14.76 0.23 1.13
C MET A 144 16.23 -0.02 1.50
N GLY A 145 16.70 0.54 2.60
CA GLY A 145 18.05 0.29 3.13
C GLY A 145 18.26 -1.18 3.51
N GLN A 146 17.31 -1.78 4.24
CA GLN A 146 17.36 -3.20 4.62
C GLN A 146 17.35 -4.12 3.39
N LEU A 147 16.62 -3.76 2.34
CA LEU A 147 16.62 -4.51 1.08
C LEU A 147 18.01 -4.52 0.45
N VAL A 148 18.71 -3.38 0.42
CA VAL A 148 20.09 -3.29 -0.09
C VAL A 148 21.06 -4.10 0.76
N ASP A 149 20.89 -4.10 2.09
CA ASP A 149 21.73 -4.92 2.99
C ASP A 149 21.57 -6.42 2.71
N GLN A 150 20.33 -6.86 2.45
CA GLN A 150 19.99 -8.26 2.20
C GLN A 150 20.36 -8.70 0.78
N GLU A 151 20.11 -7.87 -0.22
CA GLU A 151 20.38 -8.13 -1.62
C GLU A 151 21.06 -6.90 -2.26
N PRO A 152 22.41 -6.80 -2.22
CA PRO A 152 23.14 -5.60 -2.68
C PRO A 152 22.83 -5.16 -4.11
N ALA A 153 22.46 -6.09 -5.00
CA ALA A 153 22.05 -5.78 -6.37
C ALA A 153 20.78 -4.90 -6.45
N ALA A 154 19.96 -4.86 -5.39
CA ALA A 154 18.81 -3.97 -5.31
C ALA A 154 19.21 -2.49 -5.34
N GLY A 155 20.41 -2.17 -4.83
CA GLY A 155 20.96 -0.82 -4.90
C GLY A 155 21.19 -0.31 -6.32
N ASN A 156 21.32 -1.22 -7.29
CA ASN A 156 21.54 -0.91 -8.71
C ASN A 156 20.23 -0.79 -9.51
N LEU A 157 19.06 -1.00 -8.88
CA LEU A 157 17.78 -0.76 -9.51
C LEU A 157 17.58 0.75 -9.70
N THR A 158 17.20 1.16 -10.91
CA THR A 158 16.79 2.55 -11.16
C THR A 158 15.44 2.84 -10.49
N LEU A 159 15.20 4.10 -10.14
CA LEU A 159 14.00 4.47 -9.38
C LEU A 159 12.69 4.16 -10.11
N ASN A 160 12.66 4.28 -11.44
CA ASN A 160 11.49 3.90 -12.24
C ASN A 160 11.26 2.37 -12.32
N TYR A 161 12.25 1.58 -11.95
CA TYR A 161 12.19 0.12 -11.95
C TYR A 161 11.97 -0.47 -10.56
N LEU A 162 11.95 0.35 -9.50
CA LEU A 162 11.52 -0.10 -8.18
C LEU A 162 10.02 -0.35 -8.16
N ALA A 163 9.58 -1.36 -7.41
CA ALA A 163 8.22 -1.50 -6.91
C ALA A 163 8.09 -0.69 -5.62
N ILE A 164 7.16 0.25 -5.58
CA ILE A 164 7.05 1.29 -4.56
C ILE A 164 5.63 1.24 -3.97
N PRO A 165 5.47 0.95 -2.67
CA PRO A 165 4.18 1.06 -2.02
C PRO A 165 3.80 2.53 -1.85
N GLY A 166 2.54 2.87 -2.10
CA GLY A 166 2.08 4.25 -2.11
C GLY A 166 0.74 4.46 -1.44
N SER A 167 0.55 5.68 -0.95
CA SER A 167 -0.71 6.18 -0.42
C SER A 167 -1.39 7.03 -1.48
N HIS A 168 -2.56 6.60 -1.95
CA HIS A 168 -3.44 7.45 -2.76
C HIS A 168 -3.99 8.58 -1.89
N ASN A 169 -4.11 9.80 -2.44
CA ASN A 169 -4.62 10.95 -1.70
C ASN A 169 -3.94 11.11 -0.32
N ALA A 170 -2.62 10.91 -0.24
CA ALA A 170 -1.89 10.69 1.01
C ALA A 170 -2.13 11.79 2.06
N GLY A 171 -2.24 13.05 1.62
CA GLY A 171 -2.48 14.19 2.50
C GLY A 171 -3.95 14.42 2.87
N ALA A 172 -4.91 13.68 2.29
CA ALA A 172 -6.30 13.65 2.71
C ALA A 172 -6.50 12.58 3.79
N TYR A 173 -5.86 12.79 4.94
CA TYR A 173 -5.97 11.92 6.09
C TYR A 173 -6.73 12.58 7.23
N LYS A 174 -7.34 11.75 8.07
CA LYS A 174 -7.78 12.15 9.41
C LYS A 174 -7.35 11.07 10.39
N VAL A 175 -6.53 11.45 11.37
CA VAL A 175 -6.12 10.53 12.44
C VAL A 175 -7.38 9.97 13.10
N TYR A 176 -7.47 8.64 13.19
CA TYR A 176 -8.67 7.97 13.66
C TYR A 176 -9.07 8.46 15.05
N GLU A 177 -10.27 9.05 15.13
CA GLU A 177 -10.90 9.48 16.36
C GLU A 177 -12.37 8.99 16.35
N PRO A 178 -12.73 7.97 17.16
CA PRO A 178 -14.04 7.31 17.11
C PRO A 178 -15.25 8.26 17.19
N HIS A 179 -15.08 9.40 17.84
CA HIS A 179 -16.14 10.37 18.11
C HIS A 179 -16.20 11.55 17.14
N GLU A 180 -15.26 11.64 16.19
CA GLU A 180 -15.20 12.76 15.24
C GLU A 180 -15.45 12.34 13.78
N GLU A 181 -16.05 11.17 13.58
CA GLU A 181 -16.47 10.70 12.26
C GLU A 181 -17.69 11.47 11.75
N SER A 182 -17.69 11.80 10.46
CA SER A 182 -18.79 12.49 9.81
C SER A 182 -18.96 11.99 8.37
N PHE A 183 -20.12 12.23 7.79
CA PHE A 183 -20.37 11.95 6.38
C PHE A 183 -19.29 12.57 5.47
N ILE A 184 -18.81 13.78 5.77
CA ILE A 184 -17.75 14.42 4.98
C ILE A 184 -16.44 13.63 5.09
N THR A 185 -16.06 13.18 6.29
CA THR A 185 -14.79 12.45 6.48
C THR A 185 -14.81 11.11 5.76
N TRP A 186 -15.96 10.43 5.70
CA TRP A 186 -16.10 9.13 5.01
C TRP A 186 -15.79 9.19 3.51
N TYR A 187 -16.09 10.32 2.85
CA TYR A 187 -15.88 10.49 1.42
C TYR A 187 -14.66 11.37 1.08
N ARG A 188 -14.17 12.17 2.03
CA ARG A 188 -13.00 13.01 1.86
C ARG A 188 -11.72 12.27 2.22
N ASP A 189 -11.69 11.52 3.32
CA ASP A 189 -10.46 11.02 3.90
C ASP A 189 -10.11 9.62 3.38
N CYS A 190 -8.91 9.51 2.81
CA CYS A 190 -8.38 8.33 2.14
C CYS A 190 -7.38 7.56 3.02
N GLN A 191 -6.94 8.15 4.14
CA GLN A 191 -5.97 7.56 5.07
C GLN A 191 -6.35 7.91 6.53
N GLU A 192 -5.97 7.03 7.47
CA GLU A 192 -6.15 7.26 8.93
C GLU A 192 -4.86 7.63 9.65
N GLU A 193 -3.75 7.64 8.92
CA GLU A 193 -2.42 7.87 9.47
C GLU A 193 -1.90 9.20 8.94
N ASP A 194 -1.20 9.98 9.78
CA ASP A 194 -0.48 11.15 9.31
C ASP A 194 0.65 10.77 8.34
N ILE A 195 1.23 11.76 7.65
CA ILE A 195 2.22 11.48 6.60
C ILE A 195 3.44 10.76 7.19
N TYR A 196 3.91 11.19 8.37
CA TYR A 196 5.01 10.52 9.03
C TYR A 196 4.70 9.05 9.31
N SER A 197 3.52 8.75 9.84
CA SER A 197 3.09 7.40 10.17
C SER A 197 2.86 6.53 8.93
N GLN A 198 2.32 7.09 7.84
CA GLN A 198 2.26 6.40 6.55
C GLN A 198 3.65 5.97 6.05
N LEU A 199 4.67 6.83 6.21
CA LEU A 199 6.05 6.51 5.84
C LEU A 199 6.65 5.45 6.78
N VAL A 200 6.40 5.52 8.08
CA VAL A 200 6.81 4.49 9.06
C VAL A 200 6.15 3.14 8.75
N TYR A 201 4.88 3.13 8.35
CA TYR A 201 4.20 1.94 7.86
C TYR A 201 4.72 1.43 6.51
N GLY A 202 5.64 2.15 5.86
CA GLY A 202 6.38 1.68 4.70
C GLY A 202 6.02 2.35 3.38
N SER A 203 5.05 3.27 3.35
CA SER A 203 4.75 4.06 2.15
C SER A 203 5.99 4.82 1.70
N ARG A 204 6.24 4.84 0.39
CA ARG A 204 7.33 5.64 -0.22
C ARG A 204 6.82 6.48 -1.38
N PHE A 205 5.55 6.38 -1.73
CA PHE A 205 4.89 7.22 -2.72
C PHE A 205 3.70 7.94 -2.09
N LEU A 206 3.66 9.27 -2.23
CA LEU A 206 2.63 10.14 -1.69
C LEU A 206 1.97 10.90 -2.85
N ASP A 207 0.70 10.58 -3.13
CA ASP A 207 -0.14 11.35 -4.04
C ASP A 207 -0.77 12.53 -3.30
N ILE A 208 -0.34 13.75 -3.61
CA ILE A 208 -0.74 14.99 -2.94
C ILE A 208 -1.52 15.89 -3.90
N ARG A 209 -2.68 16.37 -3.44
CA ARG A 209 -3.52 17.31 -4.18
C ARG A 209 -3.55 18.68 -3.49
N PRO A 210 -2.69 19.63 -3.88
CA PRO A 210 -2.60 20.92 -3.22
C PRO A 210 -3.74 21.86 -3.63
N GLY A 211 -4.11 22.76 -2.74
CA GLY A 211 -4.95 23.91 -3.05
C GLY A 211 -4.45 25.18 -2.38
N LEU A 212 -4.61 26.31 -3.08
CA LEU A 212 -4.15 27.61 -2.64
C LEU A 212 -5.33 28.45 -2.14
N VAL A 213 -5.44 28.60 -0.82
CA VAL A 213 -6.54 29.35 -0.20
C VAL A 213 -6.06 30.74 0.19
N SER A 214 -6.77 31.78 -0.26
CA SER A 214 -6.51 33.17 0.11
C SER A 214 -7.49 33.62 1.20
N THR A 215 -6.97 34.06 2.33
CA THR A 215 -7.77 34.63 3.43
C THR A 215 -7.07 35.89 3.93
N ASN A 216 -7.78 37.03 3.94
CA ASN A 216 -7.23 38.33 4.36
C ASN A 216 -5.88 38.65 3.68
N ASN A 217 -5.82 38.49 2.35
CA ASN A 217 -4.61 38.66 1.52
C ASN A 217 -3.43 37.73 1.85
N THR A 218 -3.63 36.72 2.70
CA THR A 218 -2.64 35.68 3.00
C THR A 218 -2.98 34.42 2.22
N LYS A 219 -2.04 33.96 1.40
CA LYS A 219 -2.15 32.71 0.65
C LYS A 219 -1.58 31.55 1.47
N THR A 220 -2.36 30.49 1.66
CA THR A 220 -1.98 29.29 2.41
C THR A 220 -2.20 28.04 1.56
N PHE A 221 -1.22 27.14 1.52
CA PHE A 221 -1.35 25.84 0.88
C PHE A 221 -2.01 24.82 1.81
N TRP A 222 -3.11 24.26 1.34
CA TRP A 222 -3.87 23.18 2.00
C TRP A 222 -3.89 21.93 1.13
N VAL A 223 -4.22 20.80 1.71
CA VAL A 223 -4.51 19.57 0.95
C VAL A 223 -6.01 19.48 0.68
N PHE A 224 -6.35 18.98 -0.50
CA PHE A 224 -7.72 18.76 -0.96
C PHE A 224 -7.93 17.30 -1.34
N HIS A 225 -9.18 16.87 -1.36
CA HIS A 225 -9.62 15.70 -2.10
C HIS A 225 -10.83 16.10 -2.94
N SER A 226 -10.71 15.99 -4.27
CA SER A 226 -11.63 16.66 -5.20
C SER A 226 -11.77 18.15 -4.84
N ALA A 227 -12.99 18.69 -4.79
CA ALA A 227 -13.24 20.09 -4.42
C ALA A 227 -13.26 20.35 -2.89
N ILE A 228 -13.02 19.33 -2.06
CA ILE A 228 -13.18 19.44 -0.59
C ILE A 228 -11.80 19.66 0.05
N ARG A 229 -11.67 20.78 0.76
CA ARG A 229 -10.49 21.09 1.57
C ARG A 229 -10.44 20.17 2.80
N THR A 230 -9.28 19.58 3.05
CA THR A 230 -8.98 18.87 4.31
C THR A 230 -8.51 19.86 5.38
N ASP A 231 -8.36 19.40 6.61
CA ASP A 231 -7.77 20.21 7.69
C ASP A 231 -6.24 20.10 7.74
N ASN A 232 -5.63 19.47 6.72
CA ASN A 232 -4.19 19.29 6.62
C ASN A 232 -3.56 20.40 5.78
N ARG A 233 -2.52 21.05 6.33
CA ARG A 233 -1.70 22.02 5.61
C ARG A 233 -0.61 21.30 4.84
N LEU A 234 -0.31 21.79 3.63
CA LEU A 234 0.82 21.25 2.87
C LEU A 234 2.15 21.41 3.61
N GLN A 235 2.27 22.46 4.44
CA GLN A 235 3.43 22.64 5.32
C GLN A 235 3.68 21.44 6.23
N SER A 236 2.63 20.89 6.85
CA SER A 236 2.73 19.74 7.75
C SER A 236 3.15 18.49 6.97
N VAL A 237 2.58 18.27 5.78
CA VAL A 237 2.96 17.17 4.88
C VAL A 237 4.45 17.20 4.56
N LEU A 238 4.97 18.36 4.12
CA LEU A 238 6.39 18.49 3.76
C LEU A 238 7.31 18.44 4.99
N HIS A 239 6.84 18.90 6.15
CA HIS A 239 7.57 18.77 7.41
C HIS A 239 7.76 17.31 7.78
N ASP A 240 6.70 16.50 7.73
CA ASP A 240 6.75 15.07 8.04
C ASP A 240 7.68 14.31 7.09
N VAL A 241 7.61 14.62 5.78
CA VAL A 241 8.55 14.05 4.79
C VAL A 241 9.99 14.41 5.13
N LYS A 242 10.27 15.69 5.41
CA LYS A 242 11.62 16.13 5.76
C LYS A 242 12.11 15.44 7.03
N LYS A 243 11.26 15.37 8.06
CA LYS A 243 11.59 14.68 9.31
C LYS A 243 11.94 13.21 9.06
N PHE A 244 11.12 12.51 8.26
CA PHE A 244 11.39 11.12 7.91
C PHE A 244 12.71 10.96 7.15
N LEU A 245 13.01 11.81 6.18
CA LEU A 245 14.30 11.81 5.48
C LEU A 245 15.47 12.16 6.42
N ASP A 246 15.26 13.03 7.41
CA ASP A 246 16.25 13.36 8.42
C ASP A 246 16.55 12.14 9.32
N GLU A 247 15.58 11.30 9.63
CA GLU A 247 15.75 10.13 10.51
C GLU A 247 16.20 8.86 9.75
N HIS A 248 15.66 8.62 8.56
CA HIS A 248 15.88 7.40 7.77
C HIS A 248 16.74 7.66 6.55
N LYS A 249 18.08 7.62 6.72
CA LYS A 249 19.06 8.12 5.74
C LYS A 249 19.16 7.33 4.43
N ARG A 250 18.62 6.11 4.38
CA ARG A 250 18.72 5.22 3.21
C ARG A 250 17.41 5.05 2.45
N GLU A 251 16.41 5.85 2.80
CA GLU A 251 15.09 5.81 2.18
C GLU A 251 14.90 6.96 1.19
N VAL A 252 14.09 6.70 0.16
CA VAL A 252 13.74 7.65 -0.91
C VAL A 252 12.22 7.84 -0.94
N ILE A 253 11.76 9.09 -0.90
CA ILE A 253 10.33 9.43 -0.91
C ILE A 253 9.95 10.03 -2.27
N PHE A 254 8.87 9.53 -2.85
CA PHE A 254 8.26 10.01 -4.07
C PHE A 254 7.02 10.83 -3.72
N ILE A 255 6.99 12.09 -4.15
CA ILE A 255 5.95 13.06 -3.82
C ILE A 255 5.39 13.56 -5.15
N ASP A 256 4.17 13.14 -5.47
CA ASP A 256 3.51 13.53 -6.70
C ASP A 256 2.42 14.56 -6.42
N PHE A 257 2.60 15.75 -6.98
CA PHE A 257 1.57 16.78 -7.03
C PHE A 257 0.67 16.50 -8.24
N HIS A 258 -0.33 15.65 -8.02
CA HIS A 258 -1.13 15.03 -9.09
C HIS A 258 -2.31 15.88 -9.57
N GLU A 259 -3.08 16.49 -8.68
CA GLU A 259 -4.22 17.34 -9.06
C GLU A 259 -4.19 18.67 -8.32
N PHE A 260 -4.69 19.72 -8.96
CA PHE A 260 -4.65 21.10 -8.45
C PHE A 260 -6.08 21.65 -8.35
N PRO A 261 -6.93 21.11 -7.46
CA PRO A 261 -8.36 21.35 -7.47
C PRO A 261 -8.77 22.78 -7.09
N TRP A 262 -7.88 23.57 -6.45
CA TRP A 262 -8.28 24.87 -5.91
C TRP A 262 -7.20 25.94 -5.96
N GLY A 263 -7.56 27.14 -6.43
CA GLY A 263 -6.83 28.37 -6.17
C GLY A 263 -5.60 28.66 -7.05
N PHE A 264 -5.14 27.70 -7.85
CA PHE A 264 -4.07 27.89 -8.83
C PHE A 264 -4.63 28.53 -10.11
N LYS A 265 -4.51 29.86 -10.22
CA LYS A 265 -5.11 30.63 -11.35
C LYS A 265 -4.06 31.23 -12.28
N THR A 266 -2.84 31.39 -11.81
CA THR A 266 -1.76 32.10 -12.50
C THR A 266 -0.45 31.32 -12.41
N SER A 267 0.48 31.53 -13.34
CA SER A 267 1.84 30.96 -13.26
C SER A 267 2.59 31.39 -12.00
N ALA A 268 2.24 32.54 -11.42
CA ALA A 268 2.79 32.98 -10.14
C ALA A 268 2.32 32.09 -8.97
N ASP A 269 1.09 31.56 -9.00
CA ASP A 269 0.60 30.61 -8.00
C ASP A 269 1.41 29.30 -8.05
N TYR A 270 1.63 28.75 -9.26
CA TYR A 270 2.46 27.57 -9.45
C TYR A 270 3.93 27.82 -9.05
N THR A 271 4.51 28.96 -9.45
CA THR A 271 5.87 29.35 -9.05
C THR A 271 5.99 29.40 -7.52
N SER A 272 5.02 30.00 -6.83
CA SER A 272 5.02 30.08 -5.37
C SER A 272 4.93 28.72 -4.68
N LEU A 273 4.27 27.73 -5.31
CA LEU A 273 4.26 26.35 -4.82
C LEU A 273 5.63 25.68 -5.01
N GLY A 274 6.28 25.87 -6.17
CA GLY A 274 7.64 25.38 -6.40
C GLY A 274 8.63 25.92 -5.36
N ASP A 275 8.60 27.23 -5.11
CA ASP A 275 9.42 27.88 -4.09
C ASP A 275 9.09 27.37 -2.68
N PHE A 276 7.81 27.11 -2.41
CA PHE A 276 7.37 26.53 -1.15
C PHE A 276 7.93 25.11 -0.94
N VAL A 277 7.90 24.27 -1.97
CA VAL A 277 8.45 22.90 -1.89
C VAL A 277 9.97 22.91 -1.70
N GLU A 278 10.69 23.73 -2.48
CA GLU A 278 12.13 23.90 -2.33
C GLU A 278 12.54 24.40 -0.95
N LYS A 279 11.78 25.35 -0.38
CA LYS A 279 12.04 25.84 0.98
C LYS A 279 11.99 24.72 2.02
N HIS A 280 11.11 23.72 1.86
CA HIS A 280 10.92 22.67 2.87
C HIS A 280 11.80 21.45 2.64
N LEU A 281 12.02 21.04 1.38
CA LEU A 281 12.78 19.81 1.07
C LEU A 281 14.25 20.11 0.69
N GLY A 282 14.49 21.29 0.11
CA GLY A 282 15.83 21.80 -0.21
C GLY A 282 16.75 20.77 -0.87
N PRO A 283 17.90 20.44 -0.25
CA PRO A 283 18.91 19.57 -0.86
C PRO A 283 18.45 18.12 -1.06
N TYR A 284 17.34 17.70 -0.44
CA TYR A 284 16.80 16.36 -0.66
C TYR A 284 16.20 16.19 -2.05
N ILE A 285 15.82 17.28 -2.74
CA ILE A 285 15.14 17.19 -4.04
C ILE A 285 16.07 16.59 -5.10
N LEU A 286 15.60 15.51 -5.72
CA LEU A 286 16.29 14.80 -6.79
C LEU A 286 16.45 15.67 -8.04
N GLN A 287 17.67 15.73 -8.57
CA GLN A 287 18.01 16.51 -9.78
C GLN A 287 18.16 15.65 -11.04
N TYR A 288 17.90 14.34 -10.94
CA TYR A 288 18.03 13.37 -12.02
C TYR A 288 16.67 12.79 -12.42
N ARG A 289 16.57 12.32 -13.66
CA ARG A 289 15.39 11.53 -14.09
C ARG A 289 15.40 10.16 -13.40
N PRO A 290 14.24 9.64 -12.96
CA PRO A 290 14.16 8.34 -12.25
C PRO A 290 14.76 7.13 -12.98
N HIS A 291 14.85 7.16 -14.31
CA HIS A 291 15.45 6.09 -15.11
C HIS A 291 16.96 6.22 -15.32
N MET A 292 17.57 7.33 -14.89
CA MET A 292 19.00 7.61 -15.05
C MET A 292 19.80 7.48 -13.75
N ILE A 293 19.13 7.17 -12.63
CA ILE A 293 19.77 7.10 -11.32
C ILE A 293 19.26 5.89 -10.55
N THR A 294 20.17 5.22 -9.87
CA THR A 294 19.92 4.04 -9.05
C THR A 294 19.55 4.41 -7.61
N LEU A 295 18.93 3.48 -6.90
CA LEU A 295 18.62 3.62 -5.48
C LEU A 295 19.88 4.01 -4.66
N SER A 296 20.99 3.31 -4.84
CA SER A 296 22.22 3.61 -4.10
C SER A 296 22.82 4.98 -4.44
N GLU A 297 22.75 5.42 -5.69
CA GLU A 297 23.24 6.75 -6.08
C GLU A 297 22.40 7.86 -5.46
N THR A 298 21.07 7.73 -5.44
CA THR A 298 20.20 8.72 -4.77
C THR A 298 20.53 8.87 -3.29
N VAL A 299 20.79 7.75 -2.62
CA VAL A 299 21.17 7.72 -1.20
C VAL A 299 22.53 8.36 -1.00
N ALA A 300 23.52 7.99 -1.81
CA ALA A 300 24.88 8.53 -1.73
C ALA A 300 24.94 10.05 -1.96
N LEU A 301 24.12 10.57 -2.88
CA LEU A 301 24.02 12.01 -3.16
C LEU A 301 23.16 12.77 -2.15
N ASN A 302 22.49 12.07 -1.23
CA ASN A 302 21.47 12.62 -0.34
C ASN A 302 20.34 13.38 -1.08
N GLN A 303 20.07 12.99 -2.33
CA GLN A 303 18.99 13.48 -3.18
C GLN A 303 17.84 12.49 -3.17
N ARG A 304 17.10 12.44 -2.06
CA ARG A 304 16.18 11.35 -1.69
C ARG A 304 14.70 11.74 -1.72
N ALA A 305 14.34 12.90 -2.29
CA ALA A 305 12.97 13.32 -2.53
C ALA A 305 12.71 13.46 -4.04
N VAL A 306 11.96 12.52 -4.62
CA VAL A 306 11.53 12.57 -6.01
C VAL A 306 10.24 13.37 -6.09
N VAL A 307 10.32 14.60 -6.60
CA VAL A 307 9.17 15.52 -6.66
C VAL A 307 8.67 15.65 -8.09
N THR A 308 7.38 15.37 -8.31
CA THR A 308 6.73 15.45 -9.62
C THR A 308 5.54 16.39 -9.60
N PHE A 309 5.29 17.08 -10.73
CA PHE A 309 4.13 17.97 -10.91
C PHE A 309 3.39 17.63 -12.20
N SER A 310 2.09 17.37 -12.11
CA SER A 310 1.25 17.05 -13.27
C SER A 310 0.80 18.27 -14.07
N GLN A 311 0.82 19.46 -13.45
CA GLN A 311 0.42 20.73 -14.05
C GLN A 311 1.56 21.74 -14.00
N ASP A 312 1.52 22.69 -14.94
CA ASP A 312 2.51 23.73 -15.20
C ASP A 312 3.87 23.19 -15.72
N ASP A 313 4.16 23.50 -17.00
CA ASP A 313 5.39 23.04 -17.67
C ASP A 313 6.67 23.61 -17.03
N ASN A 314 6.59 24.74 -16.33
CA ASN A 314 7.77 25.29 -15.65
C ASN A 314 8.08 24.48 -14.40
N LEU A 315 7.07 24.10 -13.61
CA LEU A 315 7.25 23.16 -12.49
C LEU A 315 7.72 21.79 -12.97
N ALA A 316 7.12 21.22 -14.01
CA ALA A 316 7.55 19.92 -14.55
C ALA A 316 9.00 19.93 -15.09
N ARG A 317 9.49 21.09 -15.56
CA ARG A 317 10.90 21.29 -15.99
C ARG A 317 11.84 21.58 -14.82
N ARG A 318 11.39 22.34 -13.82
CA ARG A 318 12.16 22.67 -12.60
C ARG A 318 12.35 21.44 -11.71
N PHE A 319 11.35 20.55 -11.69
CA PHE A 319 11.36 19.29 -10.97
C PHE A 319 11.24 18.13 -11.98
N LEU A 320 10.21 17.29 -11.84
CA LEU A 320 9.92 16.19 -12.75
C LEU A 320 8.46 16.27 -13.23
N PRO A 321 8.15 15.77 -14.45
CA PRO A 321 6.77 15.66 -14.92
C PRO A 321 5.99 14.68 -14.05
N GLY A 322 4.70 14.94 -13.89
CA GLY A 322 3.76 14.14 -13.12
C GLY A 322 3.80 12.64 -13.45
N VAL A 323 3.50 11.84 -12.43
CA VAL A 323 3.36 10.38 -12.57
C VAL A 323 2.17 10.06 -13.46
N TYR A 324 2.28 8.99 -14.26
CA TYR A 324 1.14 8.50 -15.01
C TYR A 324 0.29 7.57 -14.13
N HIS A 325 -0.98 7.90 -13.96
CA HIS A 325 -1.86 7.22 -13.02
C HIS A 325 -2.84 6.26 -13.67
N ALA A 326 -2.88 5.05 -13.13
CA ALA A 326 -3.77 3.98 -13.51
C ALA A 326 -5.13 4.04 -12.85
N TRP A 327 -5.73 5.22 -12.87
CA TRP A 327 -6.97 5.45 -12.16
C TRP A 327 -8.15 4.91 -12.97
N ALA A 328 -8.87 3.96 -12.36
CA ALA A 328 -10.08 3.38 -12.93
C ALA A 328 -11.33 4.22 -12.66
N ASN A 329 -11.30 5.04 -11.61
CA ASN A 329 -12.45 5.81 -11.12
C ASN A 329 -13.75 4.99 -11.13
N THR A 330 -13.77 3.90 -10.36
CA THR A 330 -14.86 2.92 -10.35
C THR A 330 -15.05 2.34 -8.96
N ASP A 331 -16.27 1.95 -8.63
CA ASP A 331 -16.63 1.15 -7.46
C ASP A 331 -16.74 -0.35 -7.77
N ASN A 332 -16.42 -0.75 -9.01
CA ASN A 332 -16.47 -2.14 -9.46
C ASN A 332 -15.09 -2.80 -9.48
N LEU A 333 -14.94 -3.89 -8.71
CA LEU A 333 -13.68 -4.61 -8.56
C LEU A 333 -13.16 -5.22 -9.89
N GLN A 334 -14.05 -5.69 -10.76
CA GLN A 334 -13.66 -6.28 -12.05
C GLN A 334 -13.21 -5.19 -13.03
N VAL A 335 -13.88 -4.04 -13.07
CA VAL A 335 -13.45 -2.89 -13.89
C VAL A 335 -12.08 -2.37 -13.43
N LEU A 336 -11.86 -2.29 -12.11
CA LEU A 336 -10.54 -1.94 -11.56
C LEU A 336 -9.48 -2.96 -12.02
N LYS A 337 -9.78 -4.25 -11.90
CA LYS A 337 -8.88 -5.33 -12.34
C LYS A 337 -8.49 -5.18 -13.81
N ASP A 338 -9.47 -4.98 -14.68
CA ASP A 338 -9.27 -4.86 -16.12
C ASP A 338 -8.49 -3.59 -16.49
N ARG A 339 -8.77 -2.46 -15.83
CA ARG A 339 -8.00 -1.22 -16.00
C ARG A 339 -6.54 -1.42 -15.66
N LEU A 340 -6.25 -2.01 -14.49
CA LEU A 340 -4.87 -2.23 -14.06
C LEU A 340 -4.11 -3.16 -15.02
N ARG A 341 -4.74 -4.23 -15.52
CA ARG A 341 -4.11 -5.13 -16.52
C ARG A 341 -3.88 -4.46 -17.86
N GLN A 342 -4.87 -3.74 -18.38
CA GLN A 342 -4.74 -3.05 -19.67
C GLN A 342 -3.55 -2.10 -19.63
N MET A 343 -3.40 -1.37 -18.54
CA MET A 343 -2.37 -0.35 -18.42
C MET A 343 -0.98 -0.92 -18.15
N GLN A 344 -0.89 -2.04 -17.43
CA GLN A 344 0.37 -2.81 -17.31
C GLN A 344 0.95 -3.20 -18.66
N ASN A 345 0.10 -3.45 -19.67
CA ASN A 345 0.51 -3.75 -21.03
C ASN A 345 0.91 -2.50 -21.85
N GLN A 346 0.54 -1.30 -21.40
CA GLN A 346 0.85 -0.01 -22.03
C GLN A 346 2.09 0.67 -21.43
N GLN A 347 2.52 0.26 -20.24
CA GLN A 347 3.71 0.77 -19.56
C GLN A 347 5.05 0.42 -20.24
N SER A 348 5.05 -0.43 -21.27
CA SER A 348 6.25 -0.79 -22.03
C SER A 348 6.90 0.37 -22.80
N GLU A 349 6.29 1.56 -22.78
CA GLU A 349 6.78 2.77 -23.44
C GLU A 349 7.32 3.83 -22.45
N GLY A 350 8.53 3.58 -21.93
CA GLY A 350 9.49 4.64 -21.59
C GLY A 350 9.53 5.13 -20.13
N ASN A 351 10.77 5.34 -19.65
CA ASN A 351 11.37 6.37 -18.76
C ASN A 351 10.58 7.17 -17.69
N ARG A 352 9.25 7.07 -17.61
CA ARG A 352 8.37 7.77 -16.65
C ARG A 352 8.02 6.87 -15.47
N LEU A 353 7.62 7.52 -14.38
CA LEU A 353 7.01 6.85 -13.24
C LEU A 353 5.55 6.54 -13.53
N TYR A 354 5.08 5.43 -12.97
CA TYR A 354 3.71 4.96 -13.16
C TYR A 354 3.14 4.47 -11.84
N SER A 355 1.90 4.85 -11.56
CA SER A 355 1.16 4.44 -10.37
C SER A 355 -0.06 3.60 -10.72
N ALA A 356 -0.08 2.35 -10.27
CA ALA A 356 -1.28 1.55 -10.15
C ALA A 356 -2.14 2.13 -9.02
N MET A 357 -3.17 2.89 -9.37
CA MET A 357 -4.17 3.40 -8.42
C MET A 357 -5.12 2.24 -8.04
N ALA A 358 -4.68 1.43 -7.09
CA ALA A 358 -5.25 0.14 -6.71
C ALA A 358 -6.38 0.27 -5.66
N GLN A 359 -7.20 1.30 -5.78
CA GLN A 359 -8.34 1.60 -4.92
C GLN A 359 -9.64 1.68 -5.71
N LEU A 360 -10.75 1.37 -5.06
CA LEU A 360 -12.09 1.68 -5.57
C LEU A 360 -12.49 3.10 -5.16
N THR A 361 -13.32 3.73 -5.97
CA THR A 361 -13.77 5.11 -5.78
C THR A 361 -15.29 5.15 -5.76
N PRO A 362 -15.92 5.78 -4.75
CA PRO A 362 -17.37 5.99 -4.74
C PRO A 362 -17.85 6.65 -6.03
N GLN A 363 -18.93 6.13 -6.62
CA GLN A 363 -19.50 6.62 -7.88
C GLN A 363 -20.91 7.17 -7.67
N GLY A 364 -21.26 8.20 -8.43
CA GLY A 364 -22.62 8.72 -8.49
C GLY A 364 -23.01 9.60 -7.29
N ALA A 365 -23.48 10.81 -7.57
CA ALA A 365 -23.85 11.77 -6.53
C ALA A 365 -24.94 11.24 -5.59
N LEU A 366 -25.94 10.51 -6.10
CA LEU A 366 -27.01 9.94 -5.28
C LEU A 366 -26.49 8.83 -4.35
N ASN A 367 -25.60 7.96 -4.83
CA ASN A 367 -25.04 6.88 -4.02
C ASN A 367 -24.18 7.42 -2.88
N ILE A 368 -23.47 8.53 -3.14
CA ILE A 368 -22.75 9.29 -2.12
C ILE A 368 -23.76 9.90 -1.13
N ILE A 369 -24.72 10.69 -1.59
CA ILE A 369 -25.72 11.39 -0.74
C ILE A 369 -26.47 10.43 0.19
N PHE A 370 -26.82 9.24 -0.30
CA PHE A 370 -27.55 8.23 0.47
C PHE A 370 -26.66 7.21 1.19
N ASP A 371 -25.34 7.45 1.24
CA ASP A 371 -24.34 6.57 1.84
C ASP A 371 -24.52 5.08 1.48
N GLN A 372 -24.70 4.78 0.19
CA GLN A 372 -24.85 3.39 -0.27
C GLN A 372 -23.62 2.52 0.04
N TYR A 373 -22.47 3.16 0.24
CA TYR A 373 -21.21 2.50 0.58
C TYR A 373 -21.07 2.23 2.09
N GLN A 374 -21.98 2.75 2.93
CA GLN A 374 -22.00 2.55 4.38
C GLN A 374 -20.66 2.91 5.04
N GLY A 375 -20.15 4.10 4.75
CA GLY A 375 -18.83 4.55 5.20
C GLY A 375 -17.85 4.98 4.10
N GLY A 376 -18.36 5.26 2.89
CA GLY A 376 -17.56 5.86 1.80
C GLY A 376 -16.27 5.11 1.45
N VAL A 377 -15.16 5.85 1.35
CA VAL A 377 -13.84 5.33 0.95
C VAL A 377 -13.29 4.32 1.95
N ARG A 378 -13.57 4.52 3.25
CA ARG A 378 -13.20 3.59 4.31
C ARG A 378 -13.81 2.21 4.09
N ALA A 379 -15.12 2.16 3.86
CA ALA A 379 -15.84 0.90 3.66
C ALA A 379 -15.37 0.17 2.40
N LEU A 380 -15.15 0.90 1.30
CA LEU A 380 -14.59 0.31 0.08
C LEU A 380 -13.22 -0.31 0.31
N SER A 381 -12.34 0.38 1.04
CA SER A 381 -11.00 -0.12 1.37
C SER A 381 -11.05 -1.34 2.28
N HIS A 382 -11.87 -1.26 3.35
CA HIS A 382 -12.14 -2.38 4.25
C HIS A 382 -12.58 -3.63 3.49
N LEU A 383 -13.48 -3.49 2.52
CA LEU A 383 -14.05 -4.63 1.79
C LEU A 383 -13.11 -5.20 0.72
N ASN A 384 -12.26 -4.39 0.11
CA ASN A 384 -11.61 -4.77 -1.16
C ASN A 384 -10.07 -4.81 -1.13
N ASN A 385 -9.39 -4.15 -0.19
CA ASN A 385 -7.93 -4.02 -0.27
C ASN A 385 -7.21 -5.38 -0.25
N MET A 386 -7.67 -6.35 0.55
CA MET A 386 -7.13 -7.71 0.51
C MET A 386 -7.29 -8.36 -0.87
N LYS A 387 -8.50 -8.27 -1.46
CA LYS A 387 -8.84 -8.87 -2.76
C LYS A 387 -7.97 -8.30 -3.87
N VAL A 388 -7.73 -7.00 -3.84
CA VAL A 388 -6.84 -6.31 -4.78
C VAL A 388 -5.39 -6.79 -4.62
N MET A 389 -4.90 -6.93 -3.39
CA MET A 389 -3.54 -7.44 -3.12
C MET A 389 -3.33 -8.89 -3.59
N LEU A 390 -4.38 -9.70 -3.62
CA LEU A 390 -4.29 -11.06 -4.17
C LEU A 390 -3.89 -11.08 -5.65
N TRP A 391 -4.16 -10.03 -6.43
CA TRP A 391 -3.76 -9.98 -7.84
C TRP A 391 -2.24 -9.96 -8.00
N TRP A 392 -1.54 -9.13 -7.23
CA TRP A 392 -0.07 -9.12 -7.21
C TRP A 392 0.50 -10.38 -6.57
N ARG A 393 -0.14 -10.92 -5.53
CA ARG A 393 0.32 -12.17 -4.89
C ARG A 393 0.18 -13.38 -5.82
N LYS A 394 -0.88 -13.47 -6.63
CA LYS A 394 -1.16 -14.67 -7.44
C LYS A 394 -0.69 -14.56 -8.90
N ASN A 395 -0.56 -13.37 -9.48
CA ASN A 395 -0.26 -13.20 -10.90
C ASN A 395 1.06 -12.44 -11.15
N GLN A 396 1.98 -13.08 -11.88
CA GLN A 396 3.29 -12.53 -12.25
C GLN A 396 3.20 -11.35 -13.24
N GLU A 397 2.14 -11.28 -14.06
CA GLU A 397 1.89 -10.15 -14.97
C GLU A 397 1.84 -8.83 -14.19
N TYR A 398 1.12 -8.83 -13.07
CA TYR A 398 1.01 -7.66 -12.18
C TYR A 398 2.36 -7.24 -11.62
N ARG A 399 3.22 -8.20 -11.26
CA ARG A 399 4.53 -7.90 -10.66
C ARG A 399 5.54 -7.33 -11.66
N THR A 400 5.48 -7.80 -12.91
CA THR A 400 6.53 -7.54 -13.90
C THR A 400 6.64 -6.06 -14.25
N SER A 401 5.51 -5.40 -14.51
CA SER A 401 5.41 -3.99 -14.93
C SER A 401 5.17 -2.99 -13.79
N THR A 402 5.10 -3.46 -12.54
CA THR A 402 4.80 -2.58 -11.40
C THR A 402 5.93 -1.57 -11.15
N ASN A 403 5.59 -0.28 -11.09
CA ASN A 403 6.44 0.72 -10.49
C ASN A 403 5.85 1.18 -9.14
N ILE A 404 4.74 1.91 -9.13
CA ILE A 404 4.06 2.30 -7.89
C ILE A 404 2.75 1.53 -7.75
N ILE A 405 2.40 1.12 -6.52
CA ILE A 405 1.07 0.62 -6.15
C ILE A 405 0.51 1.56 -5.08
N ALA A 406 -0.42 2.43 -5.47
CA ALA A 406 -1.07 3.37 -4.56
C ALA A 406 -2.40 2.82 -4.05
N MET A 407 -2.69 3.01 -2.76
CA MET A 407 -3.91 2.52 -2.12
C MET A 407 -4.51 3.55 -1.16
N ASP A 408 -5.83 3.48 -0.96
CA ASP A 408 -6.51 4.08 0.18
C ASP A 408 -6.38 3.15 1.40
N TYR A 409 -6.25 3.73 2.60
CA TYR A 409 -6.06 3.03 3.87
C TYR A 409 -4.94 1.98 3.81
N LEU A 410 -3.72 2.44 3.50
CA LEU A 410 -2.53 1.62 3.23
C LEU A 410 -2.34 0.44 4.20
N THR A 411 -2.54 0.68 5.50
CA THR A 411 -2.34 -0.28 6.61
C THR A 411 -3.29 -1.48 6.58
N SER A 412 -4.35 -1.41 5.77
CA SER A 412 -5.27 -2.53 5.51
C SER A 412 -4.81 -3.44 4.37
N SER A 413 -3.60 -3.24 3.84
CA SER A 413 -3.05 -3.97 2.70
C SER A 413 -1.63 -4.46 2.97
N SER A 414 -1.23 -5.55 2.31
CA SER A 414 0.16 -6.04 2.37
C SER A 414 1.03 -5.47 1.24
N VAL A 415 0.71 -4.27 0.77
CA VAL A 415 1.36 -3.68 -0.42
C VAL A 415 2.86 -3.51 -0.22
N VAL A 416 3.31 -3.20 1.00
CA VAL A 416 4.72 -3.04 1.34
C VAL A 416 5.49 -4.35 1.18
N ASP A 417 4.99 -5.46 1.74
CA ASP A 417 5.61 -6.78 1.60
C ASP A 417 5.65 -7.23 0.14
N ILE A 418 4.58 -6.96 -0.62
CA ILE A 418 4.51 -7.25 -2.05
C ILE A 418 5.61 -6.49 -2.81
N CYS A 419 5.74 -5.19 -2.58
CA CYS A 419 6.74 -4.36 -3.26
C CYS A 419 8.16 -4.79 -2.89
N ARG A 420 8.43 -5.10 -1.62
CA ARG A 420 9.72 -5.64 -1.16
C ARG A 420 10.06 -6.95 -1.86
N ALA A 421 9.11 -7.87 -1.96
CA ALA A 421 9.31 -9.15 -2.64
C ALA A 421 9.59 -8.97 -4.14
N ILE A 422 8.89 -8.05 -4.81
CA ILE A 422 9.14 -7.71 -6.22
C ILE A 422 10.55 -7.15 -6.40
N ASN A 423 10.98 -6.22 -5.56
CA ASN A 423 12.32 -5.63 -5.65
C ASN A 423 13.42 -6.64 -5.36
N ALA A 424 13.24 -7.51 -4.36
CA ALA A 424 14.18 -8.60 -4.08
C ALA A 424 14.32 -9.53 -5.30
N GLN A 425 13.21 -9.90 -5.95
CA GLN A 425 13.24 -10.69 -7.16
C GLN A 425 13.96 -9.98 -8.31
N ARG A 426 13.66 -8.69 -8.56
CA ARG A 426 14.34 -7.87 -9.58
C ARG A 426 15.84 -7.77 -9.33
N ALA A 427 16.26 -7.63 -8.08
CA ALA A 427 17.67 -7.61 -7.69
C ALA A 427 18.37 -8.96 -7.98
N LEU A 428 17.69 -10.08 -7.68
CA LEU A 428 18.19 -11.42 -8.01
C LEU A 428 18.35 -11.62 -9.53
N ASP A 429 17.42 -11.10 -10.32
CA ASP A 429 17.47 -11.18 -11.78
C ASP A 429 18.62 -10.34 -12.35
N LEU A 430 18.83 -9.12 -11.83
CA LEU A 430 20.02 -8.31 -12.13
C LEU A 430 21.32 -9.06 -11.83
N ARG A 431 21.42 -9.67 -10.64
CA ARG A 431 22.63 -10.43 -10.23
C ARG A 431 22.91 -11.60 -11.17
N ARG A 432 21.88 -12.21 -11.76
CA ARG A 432 21.99 -13.33 -12.71
C ARG A 432 22.30 -12.88 -14.15
N GLY A 433 22.43 -11.57 -14.39
CA GLY A 433 22.71 -11.02 -15.71
C GLY A 433 21.50 -11.04 -16.65
N HIS A 434 20.28 -11.21 -16.13
CA HIS A 434 19.08 -11.01 -16.93
C HIS A 434 18.96 -9.53 -17.28
N ARG A 435 18.67 -9.22 -18.55
CA ARG A 435 18.34 -7.85 -18.95
C ARG A 435 17.02 -7.47 -18.28
N LEU A 436 17.04 -6.36 -17.57
CA LEU A 436 15.79 -5.71 -17.17
C LEU A 436 15.05 -5.25 -18.44
N PRO A 437 13.70 -5.32 -18.45
CA PRO A 437 12.88 -4.87 -19.57
C PRO A 437 13.16 -3.43 -19.99
#